data_AF-A0A7W9JEV9-F1
#
_entry.id   AF-A0A7W9JEV9-F1
#
_cell.length_a   1.000
_cell.length_b   1.000
_cell.length_c   1.000
_cell.angle_alpha   90.00
_cell.angle_beta   90.00
_cell.angle_gamma   90.00
#
_symmetry.space_group_name_H-M   'P 1'
#
loop_
_entity.id
_entity.type
_entity.pdbx_description
1 polymer ?
#
loop_
_entity_poly.entity_id
_entity_poly.type
_entity_poly.pdbx_seq_one_letter_code
_entity_poly.pdbx_strand_id
1 'polypeptide(L)'
;MTDFDPPAPTPEPPSPTPGHFLPGGDGETSAEAANRPVRRGQPTGLSKAKPLSAEQPSQRKAAPLPTEPGQAGFGAPPPAPLPGAPATPLTGTRQRGGSRPVGWSTPSARQAPQFTGPPMPPRRGLPKPLLVSAAVVGVVALVGAAAVVGYRALDTVDTVANPLSNPSVKQTEVPMAPPQPTVTVTATTVPDAVRVKQNGLYKAGKLAASNCVEPKVKPSTEVAVLRYYQALLPCLNRAWAPIVRKAGYEFRPPKLVLYAKGQGACAAEPRDVAFYCDDGEVITMRGDLDAKNFRQYGDAARIDMLDTLAHEYGHHVQQLTNILVSSFSRKGWLTTEPAKLEESRRFELQASCLGGVFLGANQAGLRLTGNRLDLWEYQTKHSGDEYNPDKKRDHGSRKSQWLWSGPAFKSANPASCNTFTAPAAKVS
;
A
#
# COMPACT_ATOMS: atom_id res chain seq x y z
N MET A 1 56.96 -21.89 38.96
CA MET A 1 57.38 -23.11 38.23
C MET A 1 56.21 -24.05 38.19
N THR A 2 55.56 -24.12 37.03
CA THR A 2 54.85 -25.26 36.42
C THR A 2 54.15 -24.69 35.18
N ASP A 3 54.86 -24.81 34.05
CA ASP A 3 54.36 -24.57 32.71
C ASP A 3 53.26 -25.60 32.36
N PHE A 4 52.21 -25.14 31.68
CA PHE A 4 51.27 -26.00 30.97
C PHE A 4 51.14 -25.49 29.54
N ASP A 5 51.62 -26.30 28.59
CA ASP A 5 51.49 -26.10 27.15
C ASP A 5 50.02 -26.14 26.70
N PRO A 6 49.65 -25.35 25.66
CA PRO A 6 48.34 -25.44 25.04
C PRO A 6 48.24 -26.63 24.05
N PRO A 7 47.04 -27.23 23.87
CA PRO A 7 46.85 -28.37 22.99
C PRO A 7 46.81 -27.99 21.50
N ALA A 8 47.30 -28.89 20.66
CA ALA A 8 47.36 -28.77 19.19
C ALA A 8 45.98 -28.76 18.51
N PRO A 9 45.83 -28.15 17.32
CA PRO A 9 44.55 -28.07 16.61
C PRO A 9 44.19 -29.37 15.89
N THR A 10 42.90 -29.73 15.96
CA THR A 10 42.27 -30.84 15.22
C THR A 10 41.94 -30.47 13.77
N PRO A 11 41.98 -31.40 12.81
CA PRO A 11 41.73 -31.11 11.39
C PRO A 11 40.24 -30.95 11.06
N GLU A 12 39.92 -29.99 10.18
CA GLU A 12 38.57 -29.75 9.65
C GLU A 12 38.10 -30.84 8.67
N PRO A 13 36.80 -31.22 8.67
CA PRO A 13 36.22 -32.07 7.63
C PRO A 13 35.82 -31.28 6.37
N PRO A 14 35.80 -31.92 5.18
CA PRO A 14 35.59 -31.23 3.90
C PRO A 14 34.15 -30.73 3.69
N SER A 15 34.02 -29.60 3.00
CA SER A 15 32.73 -28.98 2.63
C SER A 15 32.00 -29.76 1.52
N PRO A 16 30.66 -29.96 1.60
CA PRO A 16 29.90 -30.60 0.53
C PRO A 16 29.52 -29.63 -0.60
N THR A 17 29.60 -30.14 -1.84
CA THR A 17 29.25 -29.48 -3.11
C THR A 17 27.71 -29.36 -3.29
N PRO A 18 27.17 -28.32 -3.97
CA PRO A 18 25.72 -28.15 -4.10
C PRO A 18 25.09 -29.12 -5.11
N GLY A 19 24.26 -30.03 -4.62
CA GLY A 19 23.39 -30.92 -5.41
C GLY A 19 21.94 -30.46 -5.39
N HIS A 20 21.29 -30.55 -6.54
CA HIS A 20 19.88 -30.27 -6.80
C HIS A 20 18.92 -31.01 -5.86
N PHE A 21 17.87 -30.33 -5.37
CA PHE A 21 16.69 -30.98 -4.79
C PHE A 21 15.38 -30.31 -5.22
N LEU A 22 14.53 -31.13 -5.85
CA LEU A 22 13.08 -30.99 -5.95
C LEU A 22 12.42 -31.84 -4.83
N PRO A 23 11.13 -31.62 -4.51
CA PRO A 23 10.59 -31.86 -3.18
C PRO A 23 9.84 -33.20 -3.03
N GLY A 24 9.88 -33.75 -1.82
CA GLY A 24 8.88 -34.65 -1.23
C GLY A 24 8.70 -34.22 0.24
N GLY A 25 7.54 -34.29 0.88
CA GLY A 25 6.41 -35.18 0.67
C GLY A 25 6.16 -35.84 2.02
N ASP A 26 5.02 -35.57 2.64
CA ASP A 26 4.64 -36.15 3.92
C ASP A 26 3.60 -37.25 3.64
N GLY A 27 3.95 -38.48 3.99
CA GLY A 27 3.06 -39.64 3.91
C GLY A 27 2.68 -40.13 5.30
N GLU A 28 1.46 -40.65 5.43
CA GLU A 28 1.07 -41.54 6.52
C GLU A 28 0.51 -42.87 5.96
N THR A 29 1.22 -43.93 6.38
CA THR A 29 0.78 -45.28 6.77
C THR A 29 0.11 -46.25 5.79
N SER A 30 0.81 -47.38 5.58
CA SER A 30 0.36 -48.70 5.11
C SER A 30 -0.54 -49.39 6.17
N ALA A 31 -1.35 -50.43 5.93
CA ALA A 31 -1.25 -51.58 5.03
C ALA A 31 -2.60 -52.32 4.93
N GLU A 32 -2.89 -52.99 3.81
CA GLU A 32 -3.36 -54.38 3.77
C GLU A 32 -3.26 -54.94 2.34
N ALA A 33 -2.78 -56.18 2.21
CA ALA A 33 -2.51 -56.85 0.95
C ALA A 33 -3.64 -57.83 0.59
N ALA A 34 -4.09 -57.83 -0.67
CA ALA A 34 -4.80 -58.95 -1.27
C ALA A 34 -4.54 -59.03 -2.79
N ASN A 35 -4.68 -60.24 -3.33
CA ASN A 35 -3.91 -60.83 -4.41
C ASN A 35 -4.68 -60.88 -5.76
N ARG A 36 -3.93 -60.92 -6.89
CA ARG A 36 -4.27 -61.35 -8.29
C ARG A 36 -5.08 -60.43 -9.25
N PRO A 37 -5.03 -60.64 -10.59
CA PRO A 37 -3.88 -60.88 -11.47
C PRO A 37 -3.88 -60.01 -12.75
N VAL A 38 -2.75 -60.06 -13.46
CA VAL A 38 -2.35 -59.33 -14.69
C VAL A 38 -3.24 -59.62 -15.92
N ARG A 39 -3.57 -58.58 -16.70
CA ARG A 39 -3.87 -58.67 -18.14
C ARG A 39 -3.02 -57.68 -18.95
N ARG A 40 -2.34 -58.22 -19.97
CA ARG A 40 -1.58 -57.53 -21.02
C ARG A 40 -2.53 -56.84 -22.03
N GLY A 41 -2.11 -55.67 -22.54
CA GLY A 41 -2.62 -55.03 -23.75
C GLY A 41 -1.55 -54.10 -24.34
N GLN A 42 -1.33 -54.18 -25.65
CA GLN A 42 -0.17 -53.71 -26.43
C GLN A 42 -0.02 -52.18 -26.60
N PRO A 43 1.18 -51.70 -27.00
CA PRO A 43 1.42 -50.32 -27.42
C PRO A 43 1.17 -50.12 -28.93
N THR A 44 0.41 -49.10 -29.31
CA THR A 44 0.30 -48.62 -30.70
C THR A 44 1.19 -47.39 -30.91
N GLY A 45 2.12 -47.51 -31.84
CA GLY A 45 3.14 -46.51 -32.16
C GLY A 45 2.59 -45.25 -32.83
N LEU A 46 3.35 -44.16 -32.67
CA LEU A 46 3.17 -42.90 -33.38
C LEU A 46 4.31 -42.70 -34.39
N SER A 47 3.88 -42.38 -35.60
CA SER A 47 4.65 -42.34 -36.84
C SER A 47 5.52 -41.08 -36.99
N LYS A 48 6.55 -41.22 -37.83
CA LYS A 48 7.62 -40.26 -38.13
C LYS A 48 7.14 -38.96 -38.81
N ALA A 49 7.83 -37.87 -38.50
CA ALA A 49 7.69 -36.54 -39.09
C ALA A 49 8.19 -36.45 -40.55
N LYS A 50 7.60 -35.54 -41.34
CA LYS A 50 7.95 -35.20 -42.72
C LYS A 50 8.36 -33.71 -42.79
N PRO A 51 9.42 -33.33 -43.54
CA PRO A 51 9.93 -31.95 -43.56
C PRO A 51 9.11 -31.03 -44.47
N LEU A 52 9.05 -29.73 -44.12
CA LEU A 52 8.44 -28.65 -44.90
C LEU A 52 9.51 -27.94 -45.75
N SER A 53 9.32 -27.94 -47.07
CA SER A 53 10.01 -27.05 -48.01
C SER A 53 9.24 -25.75 -48.18
N ALA A 54 9.99 -24.67 -48.39
CA ALA A 54 9.53 -23.31 -48.65
C ALA A 54 9.01 -23.14 -50.08
N GLU A 55 7.90 -22.40 -50.24
CA GLU A 55 7.73 -21.36 -51.27
C GLU A 55 6.40 -20.60 -51.06
N GLN A 56 6.47 -19.27 -51.02
CA GLN A 56 5.32 -18.36 -51.05
C GLN A 56 4.79 -18.22 -52.48
N PRO A 57 3.52 -17.80 -52.63
CA PRO A 57 3.33 -16.49 -53.24
C PRO A 57 2.32 -15.59 -52.50
N SER A 58 2.39 -14.32 -52.90
CA SER A 58 1.89 -13.09 -52.30
C SER A 58 0.37 -12.84 -52.34
N GLN A 59 -0.08 -12.12 -51.29
CA GLN A 59 -1.19 -11.16 -51.19
C GLN A 59 -2.64 -11.61 -51.48
N ARG A 60 -3.49 -11.48 -50.44
CA ARG A 60 -4.71 -10.63 -50.45
C ARG A 60 -4.96 -10.06 -49.05
N LYS A 61 -5.09 -8.74 -48.96
CA LYS A 61 -5.45 -8.00 -47.74
C LYS A 61 -6.88 -8.37 -47.31
N ALA A 62 -7.05 -8.76 -46.06
CA ALA A 62 -8.37 -8.91 -45.45
C ALA A 62 -8.99 -7.52 -45.21
N ALA A 63 -10.25 -7.34 -45.63
CA ALA A 63 -11.05 -6.18 -45.29
C ALA A 63 -11.50 -6.26 -43.81
N PRO A 64 -11.52 -5.15 -43.05
CA PRO A 64 -12.08 -5.15 -41.70
C PRO A 64 -13.61 -5.30 -41.71
N LEU A 65 -14.14 -6.02 -40.73
CA LEU A 65 -15.58 -6.14 -40.46
C LEU A 65 -16.18 -4.77 -40.06
N PRO A 66 -17.46 -4.51 -40.35
CA PRO A 66 -18.11 -3.24 -39.99
C PRO A 66 -18.30 -3.15 -38.46
N THR A 67 -17.92 -2.02 -37.88
CA THR A 67 -18.16 -1.67 -36.48
C THR A 67 -19.48 -0.90 -36.33
N GLU A 68 -20.31 -1.33 -35.38
CA GLU A 68 -21.53 -0.64 -34.92
C GLU A 68 -21.25 0.84 -34.50
N PRO A 69 -22.21 1.77 -34.67
CA PRO A 69 -22.00 3.17 -34.32
C PRO A 69 -22.08 3.37 -32.79
N GLY A 70 -20.98 3.77 -32.16
CA GLY A 70 -20.98 4.22 -30.75
C GLY A 70 -19.73 3.92 -29.91
N GLN A 71 -18.75 3.16 -30.43
CA GLN A 71 -17.49 2.92 -29.73
C GLN A 71 -16.37 3.84 -30.25
N ALA A 72 -15.94 4.79 -29.41
CA ALA A 72 -14.69 5.51 -29.63
C ALA A 72 -13.51 4.54 -29.45
N GLY A 73 -13.02 4.00 -30.56
CA GLY A 73 -11.85 3.14 -30.61
C GLY A 73 -10.58 3.89 -30.20
N PHE A 74 -9.74 3.21 -29.41
CA PHE A 74 -8.41 3.67 -29.04
C PHE A 74 -7.55 3.83 -30.30
N GLY A 75 -7.12 5.07 -30.59
CA GLY A 75 -6.19 5.34 -31.67
C GLY A 75 -4.87 4.59 -31.46
N ALA A 76 -4.35 4.00 -32.53
CA ALA A 76 -3.02 3.40 -32.52
C ALA A 76 -1.96 4.43 -32.04
N PRO A 77 -0.90 4.00 -31.33
CA PRO A 77 0.17 4.89 -30.95
C PRO A 77 0.80 5.53 -32.20
N PRO A 78 1.22 6.81 -32.14
CA PRO A 78 1.83 7.47 -33.28
C PRO A 78 3.09 6.72 -33.71
N PRO A 79 3.40 6.70 -35.03
CA PRO A 79 4.64 6.09 -35.51
C PRO A 79 5.85 6.77 -34.87
N ALA A 80 6.89 5.97 -34.57
CA ALA A 80 8.13 6.48 -34.00
C ALA A 80 8.74 7.59 -34.89
N PRO A 81 9.31 8.66 -34.31
CA PRO A 81 9.96 9.71 -35.09
C PRO A 81 11.11 9.15 -35.92
N LEU A 82 11.22 9.58 -37.18
CA LEU A 82 12.39 9.28 -38.02
C LEU A 82 13.65 9.90 -37.37
N PRO A 83 14.80 9.18 -37.36
CA PRO A 83 16.04 9.74 -36.85
C PRO A 83 16.47 10.97 -37.68
N GLY A 84 16.55 12.15 -37.06
CA GLY A 84 17.15 13.35 -37.66
C GLY A 84 16.20 14.48 -38.11
N ALA A 85 14.89 14.43 -37.83
CA ALA A 85 14.00 15.55 -38.12
C ALA A 85 14.06 16.64 -37.01
N PRO A 86 14.21 17.94 -37.35
CA PRO A 86 14.20 19.02 -36.36
C PRO A 86 12.79 19.21 -35.77
N ALA A 87 12.69 19.18 -34.44
CA ALA A 87 11.43 19.42 -33.73
C ALA A 87 11.10 20.91 -33.72
N THR A 88 9.94 21.27 -34.28
CA THR A 88 9.35 22.60 -34.13
C THR A 88 8.99 22.83 -32.64
N PRO A 89 9.39 23.96 -32.03
CA PRO A 89 9.03 24.24 -30.64
C PRO A 89 7.54 24.58 -30.55
N LEU A 90 6.78 23.73 -29.86
CA LEU A 90 5.39 24.03 -29.47
C LEU A 90 5.40 25.16 -28.44
N THR A 91 5.20 26.39 -28.89
CA THR A 91 4.88 27.54 -28.06
C THR A 91 3.43 27.42 -27.58
N GLY A 92 3.24 26.71 -26.46
CA GLY A 92 1.99 26.67 -25.71
C GLY A 92 2.27 27.05 -24.27
N THR A 93 1.65 28.14 -23.81
CA THR A 93 1.68 28.60 -22.43
C THR A 93 1.33 27.47 -21.47
N ARG A 94 2.13 27.30 -20.42
CA ARG A 94 1.91 26.29 -19.37
C ARG A 94 0.68 26.71 -18.56
N GLN A 95 -0.51 26.39 -19.06
CA GLN A 95 -1.71 26.28 -18.26
C GLN A 95 -1.43 25.27 -17.13
N ARG A 96 -1.84 25.60 -15.90
CA ARG A 96 -1.92 24.60 -14.81
C ARG A 96 -2.85 23.51 -15.29
N GLY A 97 -2.29 22.42 -15.77
CA GLY A 97 -3.04 21.25 -16.18
C GLY A 97 -3.83 20.75 -14.98
N GLY A 98 -5.16 20.86 -15.07
CA GLY A 98 -6.06 20.10 -14.23
C GLY A 98 -5.76 18.60 -14.32
N SER A 99 -6.23 17.89 -13.30
CA SER A 99 -6.17 16.44 -13.11
C SER A 99 -6.20 15.66 -14.43
N ARG A 100 -5.07 15.04 -14.77
CA ARG A 100 -5.05 13.92 -15.72
C ARG A 100 -5.38 12.67 -14.92
N PRO A 101 -6.45 11.92 -15.22
CA PRO A 101 -6.65 10.61 -14.64
C PRO A 101 -5.59 9.68 -15.27
N VAL A 102 -4.48 9.47 -14.57
CA VAL A 102 -3.58 8.34 -14.86
C VAL A 102 -4.22 7.10 -14.24
N GLY A 103 -5.20 6.53 -14.94
CA GLY A 103 -5.82 5.24 -14.59
C GLY A 103 -4.88 4.05 -14.81
N TRP A 104 -3.69 4.09 -14.23
CA TRP A 104 -2.64 3.08 -14.40
C TRP A 104 -2.16 2.51 -13.06
N SER A 105 -3.08 2.10 -12.19
CA SER A 105 -2.78 1.07 -11.20
C SER A 105 -4.07 0.53 -10.59
N THR A 106 -4.14 -0.80 -10.43
CA THR A 106 -4.80 -1.40 -9.28
C THR A 106 -3.72 -1.48 -8.20
N PRO A 107 -3.69 -0.54 -7.25
CA PRO A 107 -2.73 -0.59 -6.18
C PRO A 107 -3.22 -1.59 -5.12
N SER A 108 -2.25 -2.15 -4.41
CA SER A 108 -2.39 -3.35 -3.61
C SER A 108 -3.04 -3.01 -2.27
N ALA A 109 -3.97 -3.87 -1.85
CA ALA A 109 -4.81 -3.70 -0.67
C ALA A 109 -4.35 -4.64 0.44
N ARG A 110 -3.80 -4.11 1.55
CA ARG A 110 -3.46 -4.93 2.73
C ARG A 110 -4.76 -5.41 3.38
N GLN A 111 -5.05 -6.71 3.25
CA GLN A 111 -6.17 -7.30 3.98
C GLN A 111 -5.82 -7.32 5.47
N ALA A 112 -6.75 -6.86 6.32
CA ALA A 112 -6.61 -6.91 7.76
C ALA A 112 -6.31 -8.36 8.21
N PRO A 113 -5.46 -8.56 9.24
CA PRO A 113 -5.20 -9.89 9.77
C PRO A 113 -6.53 -10.56 10.13
N GLN A 114 -6.68 -11.83 9.75
CA GLN A 114 -7.77 -12.64 10.28
C GLN A 114 -7.52 -12.73 11.79
N PHE A 115 -8.41 -12.15 12.60
CA PHE A 115 -8.32 -12.16 14.06
C PHE A 115 -8.54 -13.57 14.61
N THR A 116 -7.58 -14.47 14.41
CA THR A 116 -7.45 -15.72 15.16
C THR A 116 -6.54 -15.42 16.35
N GLY A 117 -7.10 -14.78 17.38
CA GLY A 117 -6.40 -14.70 18.67
C GLY A 117 -6.27 -16.10 19.31
N PRO A 118 -5.32 -16.31 20.23
CA PRO A 118 -5.35 -17.50 21.09
C PRO A 118 -6.69 -17.58 21.84
N PRO A 119 -7.19 -18.78 22.19
CA PRO A 119 -8.52 -18.94 22.78
C PRO A 119 -8.66 -18.12 24.06
N MET A 120 -9.63 -17.19 24.08
CA MET A 120 -9.97 -16.39 25.26
C MET A 120 -10.87 -17.20 26.21
N PRO A 121 -10.70 -17.07 27.55
CA PRO A 121 -11.63 -17.65 28.50
C PRO A 121 -13.03 -17.00 28.40
N PRO A 122 -14.12 -17.75 28.67
CA PRO A 122 -15.48 -17.26 28.46
C PRO A 122 -15.79 -16.06 29.36
N ARG A 123 -16.29 -14.98 28.74
CA ARG A 123 -16.84 -13.83 29.46
C ARG A 123 -18.15 -14.22 30.16
N ARG A 124 -18.22 -14.05 31.49
CA ARG A 124 -19.47 -14.12 32.26
C ARG A 124 -20.37 -12.95 31.87
N GLY A 125 -21.51 -13.25 31.24
CA GLY A 125 -22.51 -12.25 30.88
C GLY A 125 -23.33 -11.79 32.08
N LEU A 126 -23.68 -10.50 32.12
CA LEU A 126 -24.69 -9.96 33.04
C LEU A 126 -26.11 -10.37 32.61
N PRO A 127 -27.07 -10.50 33.54
CA PRO A 127 -28.41 -11.00 33.26
C PRO A 127 -29.25 -10.03 32.42
N LYS A 128 -30.13 -10.62 31.61
CA LYS A 128 -30.89 -10.01 30.50
C LYS A 128 -32.08 -9.09 30.82
N PRO A 129 -32.58 -8.84 32.06
CA PRO A 129 -33.80 -8.05 32.20
C PRO A 129 -33.60 -6.52 32.21
N LEU A 130 -32.37 -6.00 32.13
CA LEU A 130 -32.10 -4.54 32.17
C LEU A 130 -32.10 -3.84 30.79
N LEU A 131 -32.27 -4.57 29.68
CA LEU A 131 -32.16 -4.02 28.32
C LEU A 131 -33.50 -3.53 27.73
N VAL A 132 -34.64 -3.89 28.33
CA VAL A 132 -35.97 -3.58 27.75
C VAL A 132 -36.50 -2.21 28.23
N SER A 133 -36.11 -1.74 29.42
CA SER A 133 -36.56 -0.46 29.99
C SER A 133 -35.83 0.77 29.44
N ALA A 134 -34.60 0.62 28.93
CA ALA A 134 -33.84 1.73 28.35
C ALA A 134 -34.29 2.12 26.92
N ALA A 135 -34.91 1.19 26.19
CA ALA A 135 -35.34 1.42 24.80
C ALA A 135 -36.61 2.29 24.71
N VAL A 136 -37.52 2.21 25.68
CA VAL A 136 -38.80 2.94 25.65
C VAL A 136 -38.63 4.42 26.01
N VAL A 137 -37.71 4.76 26.92
CA VAL A 137 -37.44 6.16 27.31
C VAL A 137 -36.72 6.94 26.20
N GLY A 138 -35.85 6.27 25.41
CA GLY A 138 -35.12 6.90 24.32
C GLY A 138 -36.00 7.32 23.14
N VAL A 139 -37.06 6.57 22.84
CA VAL A 139 -37.96 6.86 21.70
C VAL A 139 -38.90 8.04 22.01
N VAL A 140 -39.36 8.19 23.26
CA VAL A 140 -40.24 9.32 23.64
C VAL A 140 -39.47 10.65 23.68
N ALA A 141 -38.19 10.63 24.06
CA ALA A 141 -37.35 11.84 24.07
C ALA A 141 -37.00 12.36 22.65
N LEU A 142 -36.85 11.45 21.66
CA LEU A 142 -36.52 11.83 20.27
C LEU A 142 -37.71 12.44 19.52
N VAL A 143 -38.94 12.02 19.82
CA VAL A 143 -40.15 12.59 19.18
C VAL A 143 -40.49 13.97 19.79
N GLY A 144 -40.22 14.18 21.08
CA GLY A 144 -40.42 15.48 21.73
C GLY A 144 -39.45 16.59 21.26
N ALA A 145 -38.19 16.24 20.98
CA ALA A 145 -37.19 17.22 20.54
C ALA A 145 -37.38 17.68 19.08
N ALA A 146 -37.89 16.80 18.21
CA ALA A 146 -38.16 17.13 16.80
C ALA A 146 -39.32 18.14 16.64
N ALA A 147 -40.29 18.15 17.56
CA ALA A 147 -41.44 19.06 17.51
C ALA A 147 -41.11 20.50 17.95
N VAL A 148 -40.03 20.72 18.71
CA VAL A 148 -39.67 22.06 19.24
C VAL A 148 -38.71 22.82 18.32
N VAL A 149 -37.90 22.13 17.49
CA VAL A 149 -36.96 22.79 16.57
C VAL A 149 -37.61 23.17 15.23
N GLY A 150 -38.70 22.49 14.83
CA GLY A 150 -39.41 22.75 13.57
C GLY A 150 -40.20 24.08 13.51
N TYR A 151 -40.39 24.78 14.63
CA TYR A 151 -41.23 25.97 14.71
C TYR A 151 -40.47 27.31 14.78
N ARG A 152 -39.14 27.32 14.60
CA ARG A 152 -38.31 28.54 14.67
C ARG A 152 -37.55 28.89 13.39
N ALA A 153 -37.87 28.26 12.26
CA ALA A 153 -37.20 28.51 10.97
C ALA A 153 -38.16 28.91 9.84
N LEU A 154 -39.23 29.65 10.17
CA LEU A 154 -40.11 30.29 9.19
C LEU A 154 -40.31 31.74 9.60
N ASP A 155 -39.30 32.56 9.30
CA ASP A 155 -39.45 33.97 8.89
C ASP A 155 -38.05 34.59 8.77
N THR A 156 -37.49 34.54 7.56
CA THR A 156 -36.61 35.57 6.97
C THR A 156 -36.36 35.17 5.52
N VAL A 157 -37.29 35.56 4.65
CA VAL A 157 -37.03 35.70 3.21
C VAL A 157 -36.62 37.14 3.01
N ASP A 158 -35.32 37.39 2.93
CA ASP A 158 -34.79 38.63 2.37
C ASP A 158 -34.05 38.31 1.08
N THR A 159 -34.47 39.05 0.05
CA THR A 159 -34.08 38.98 -1.35
C THR A 159 -32.58 39.17 -1.55
N VAL A 160 -31.90 38.18 -2.15
CA VAL A 160 -30.53 38.35 -2.63
C VAL A 160 -30.57 38.99 -4.02
N ALA A 161 -30.05 40.21 -4.12
CA ALA A 161 -29.87 40.92 -5.38
C ALA A 161 -28.87 40.21 -6.30
N ASN A 162 -29.19 40.18 -7.58
CA ASN A 162 -28.40 39.64 -8.68
C ASN A 162 -27.28 40.63 -9.07
N PRO A 163 -25.96 40.31 -8.95
CA PRO A 163 -24.91 41.18 -9.45
C PRO A 163 -24.43 40.68 -10.81
N LEU A 164 -25.27 40.85 -11.83
CA LEU A 164 -24.82 40.90 -13.23
C LEU A 164 -25.04 42.32 -13.72
N SER A 165 -24.02 43.17 -13.60
CA SER A 165 -23.73 44.33 -14.45
C SER A 165 -22.67 45.21 -13.79
N ASN A 166 -21.40 45.01 -14.14
CA ASN A 166 -20.47 46.12 -14.31
C ASN A 166 -19.28 45.66 -15.17
N PRO A 167 -19.06 46.23 -16.36
CA PRO A 167 -17.87 45.94 -17.14
C PRO A 167 -16.66 46.57 -16.43
N SER A 168 -15.75 45.74 -15.94
CA SER A 168 -14.43 46.21 -15.51
C SER A 168 -13.60 46.51 -16.76
N VAL A 169 -13.36 47.79 -17.03
CA VAL A 169 -12.41 48.25 -18.03
C VAL A 169 -11.02 47.83 -17.56
N LYS A 170 -10.42 46.84 -18.23
CA LYS A 170 -8.98 46.57 -18.09
C LYS A 170 -8.21 47.77 -18.64
N GLN A 171 -7.46 48.45 -17.78
CA GLN A 171 -6.42 49.36 -18.23
C GLN A 171 -5.39 48.57 -19.04
N THR A 172 -5.02 49.10 -20.21
CA THR A 172 -3.94 48.57 -21.05
C THR A 172 -2.64 48.62 -20.27
N GLU A 173 -2.12 47.45 -19.93
CA GLU A 173 -0.80 47.29 -19.30
C GLU A 173 0.28 47.64 -20.33
N VAL A 174 1.25 48.44 -19.89
CA VAL A 174 2.40 48.91 -20.68
C VAL A 174 3.18 47.69 -21.22
N PRO A 175 3.73 47.72 -22.46
CA PRO A 175 4.48 46.59 -23.00
C PRO A 175 5.61 46.13 -22.08
N MET A 176 5.54 44.86 -21.68
CA MET A 176 6.60 44.16 -20.95
C MET A 176 7.93 44.23 -21.71
N ALA A 177 9.01 44.46 -20.95
CA ALA A 177 10.38 44.34 -21.41
C ALA A 177 10.63 42.97 -22.10
N PRO A 178 11.57 42.88 -23.05
CA PRO A 178 11.85 41.63 -23.76
C PRO A 178 12.16 40.49 -22.78
N PRO A 179 11.67 39.26 -23.05
CA PRO A 179 11.92 38.13 -22.18
C PRO A 179 13.43 37.90 -22.07
N GLN A 180 13.93 37.86 -20.83
CA GLN A 180 15.29 37.41 -20.56
C GLN A 180 15.49 36.01 -21.17
N PRO A 181 16.69 35.70 -21.69
CA PRO A 181 16.97 34.40 -22.29
C PRO A 181 16.66 33.29 -21.29
N THR A 182 15.72 32.41 -21.64
CA THR A 182 15.36 31.23 -20.86
C THR A 182 16.59 30.32 -20.75
N VAL A 183 17.24 30.34 -19.59
CA VAL A 183 18.27 29.35 -19.27
C VAL A 183 17.57 27.99 -19.18
N THR A 184 17.73 27.17 -20.22
CA THR A 184 17.30 25.78 -20.19
C THR A 184 18.28 25.04 -19.28
N VAL A 185 17.93 24.92 -18.01
CA VAL A 185 18.64 24.02 -17.10
C VAL A 185 18.27 22.61 -17.53
N THR A 186 19.15 21.94 -18.25
CA THR A 186 19.08 20.51 -18.49
C THR A 186 19.30 19.79 -17.16
N ALA A 187 18.22 19.62 -16.38
CA ALA A 187 18.28 18.82 -15.17
C ALA A 187 18.57 17.37 -15.57
N THR A 188 19.70 16.83 -15.13
CA THR A 188 20.00 15.41 -15.31
C THR A 188 18.95 14.59 -14.56
N THR A 189 18.18 13.79 -15.28
CA THR A 189 17.14 12.96 -14.67
C THR A 189 17.80 11.78 -13.97
N VAL A 190 17.55 11.63 -12.67
CA VAL A 190 17.99 10.45 -11.90
C VAL A 190 17.11 9.27 -12.32
N PRO A 191 17.68 8.15 -12.83
CA PRO A 191 16.89 7.00 -13.25
C PRO A 191 16.08 6.39 -12.09
N ASP A 192 14.88 5.89 -12.37
CA ASP A 192 13.99 5.32 -11.34
C ASP A 192 14.64 4.18 -10.56
N ALA A 193 15.41 3.33 -11.26
CA ALA A 193 16.15 2.23 -10.63
C ALA A 193 17.22 2.74 -9.64
N VAL A 194 17.85 3.89 -9.92
CA VAL A 194 18.79 4.53 -8.99
C VAL A 194 18.02 5.12 -7.82
N ARG A 195 16.90 5.80 -8.07
CA ARG A 195 16.11 6.46 -7.03
C ARG A 195 15.59 5.50 -5.97
N VAL A 196 15.04 4.36 -6.36
CA VAL A 196 14.48 3.38 -5.42
C VAL A 196 15.58 2.62 -4.66
N LYS A 197 16.75 2.39 -5.28
CA LYS A 197 17.87 1.63 -4.67
C LYS A 197 18.83 2.49 -3.85
N GLN A 198 19.01 3.76 -4.21
CA GLN A 198 20.02 4.65 -3.64
C GLN A 198 19.40 5.94 -3.05
N ASN A 199 18.13 5.87 -2.63
CA ASN A 199 17.42 7.01 -2.06
C ASN A 199 18.15 7.60 -0.84
N GLY A 200 18.13 8.93 -0.70
CA GLY A 200 18.67 9.64 0.46
C GLY A 200 18.04 9.22 1.79
N LEU A 201 16.79 8.70 1.75
CA LEU A 201 16.08 8.16 2.91
C LEU A 201 16.91 7.13 3.69
N TYR A 202 17.63 6.25 2.99
CA TYR A 202 18.42 5.19 3.62
C TYR A 202 19.69 5.70 4.33
N LYS A 203 20.06 6.97 4.13
CA LYS A 203 21.21 7.63 4.75
C LYS A 203 20.80 8.69 5.79
N ALA A 204 19.50 8.93 5.96
CA ALA A 204 18.99 9.95 6.87
C ALA A 204 19.20 9.60 8.35
N GLY A 205 19.43 8.34 8.68
CA GLY A 205 19.70 7.86 10.04
C GLY A 205 18.41 7.57 10.82
N LYS A 206 18.57 7.31 12.12
CA LYS A 206 17.48 6.84 12.99
C LYS A 206 16.38 7.89 13.16
N LEU A 207 15.14 7.42 13.15
CA LEU A 207 13.96 8.19 13.52
C LEU A 207 13.97 8.41 15.04
N ALA A 208 13.89 9.67 15.47
CA ALA A 208 13.78 10.00 16.88
C ALA A 208 12.34 9.76 17.39
N ALA A 209 12.19 9.49 18.69
CA ALA A 209 10.90 9.47 19.33
C ALA A 209 10.22 10.85 19.19
N SER A 210 8.97 10.88 18.77
CA SER A 210 8.21 12.10 18.47
C SER A 210 7.33 12.57 19.64
N ASN A 211 7.63 12.08 20.85
CA ASN A 211 6.79 12.18 22.04
C ASN A 211 5.34 11.74 21.76
N CYS A 212 5.17 10.69 20.95
CA CYS A 212 3.83 10.22 20.63
C CYS A 212 3.22 9.51 21.83
N VAL A 213 2.00 9.89 22.21
CA VAL A 213 1.28 9.28 23.32
C VAL A 213 0.09 8.53 22.76
N GLU A 214 -0.05 7.27 23.18
CA GLU A 214 -1.21 6.45 22.88
C GLU A 214 -2.52 7.18 23.24
N PRO A 215 -3.41 7.44 22.27
CA PRO A 215 -4.66 8.16 22.55
C PRO A 215 -5.55 7.38 23.52
N LYS A 216 -6.10 8.08 24.53
CA LYS A 216 -7.04 7.49 25.50
C LYS A 216 -8.43 7.20 24.93
N VAL A 217 -8.75 7.74 23.75
CA VAL A 217 -10.05 7.55 23.09
C VAL A 217 -10.30 6.08 22.79
N LYS A 218 -11.53 5.61 23.03
CA LYS A 218 -11.98 4.27 22.66
C LYS A 218 -12.60 4.32 21.26
N PRO A 219 -11.97 3.76 20.21
CA PRO A 219 -12.46 3.88 18.84
C PRO A 219 -13.63 2.91 18.58
N SER A 220 -14.69 2.98 19.40
CA SER A 220 -15.87 2.10 19.29
C SER A 220 -16.95 2.64 18.35
N THR A 221 -16.78 3.85 17.82
CA THR A 221 -17.66 4.51 16.82
C THR A 221 -16.77 5.17 15.76
N GLU A 222 -17.29 5.42 14.56
CA GLU A 222 -16.52 6.06 13.48
C GLU A 222 -15.96 7.45 13.89
N VAL A 223 -16.75 8.25 14.60
CA VAL A 223 -16.28 9.54 15.14
C VAL A 223 -15.12 9.35 16.12
N ALA A 224 -15.16 8.31 16.95
CA ALA A 224 -14.07 8.01 17.88
C ALA A 224 -12.83 7.43 17.16
N VAL A 225 -13.01 6.68 16.07
CA VAL A 225 -11.94 6.25 15.17
C VAL A 225 -11.26 7.47 14.53
N LEU A 226 -12.04 8.43 14.02
CA LEU A 226 -11.49 9.65 13.42
C LEU A 226 -10.64 10.42 14.44
N ARG A 227 -11.17 10.60 15.66
CA ARG A 227 -10.43 11.25 16.76
C ARG A 227 -9.16 10.50 17.14
N TYR A 228 -9.19 9.17 17.10
CA TYR A 228 -8.01 8.33 17.36
C TYR A 228 -6.90 8.60 16.34
N TYR A 229 -7.23 8.56 15.05
CA TYR A 229 -6.25 8.82 13.99
C TYR A 229 -5.79 10.28 13.93
N GLN A 230 -6.69 11.25 14.15
CA GLN A 230 -6.34 12.67 14.24
C GLN A 230 -5.36 12.96 15.38
N ALA A 231 -5.40 12.19 16.48
CA ALA A 231 -4.43 12.32 17.57
C ALA A 231 -3.06 11.73 17.22
N LEU A 232 -3.01 10.69 16.38
CA LEU A 232 -1.76 10.01 15.97
C LEU A 232 -1.06 10.68 14.79
N LEU A 233 -1.81 11.23 13.83
CA LEU A 233 -1.24 11.80 12.61
C LEU A 233 -0.18 12.90 12.87
N PRO A 234 -0.36 13.82 13.84
CA PRO A 234 0.69 14.77 14.20
C PRO A 234 1.98 14.12 14.73
N CYS A 235 1.90 12.95 15.37
CA CYS A 235 3.09 12.22 15.79
C CYS A 235 3.92 11.75 14.58
N LEU A 236 3.25 11.12 13.62
CA LEU A 236 3.87 10.66 12.38
C LEU A 236 4.53 11.82 11.64
N ASN A 237 3.84 12.96 11.53
CA ASN A 237 4.37 14.18 10.95
C ASN A 237 5.65 14.66 11.67
N ARG A 238 5.63 14.75 13.00
CA ARG A 238 6.81 15.17 13.78
C ARG A 238 7.97 14.19 13.65
N ALA A 239 7.69 12.89 13.60
CA ALA A 239 8.71 11.86 13.49
C ALA A 239 9.40 11.91 12.12
N TRP A 240 8.64 11.96 11.03
CA TRP A 240 9.16 11.84 9.68
C TRP A 240 9.68 13.13 9.07
N ALA A 241 9.16 14.30 9.46
CA ALA A 241 9.57 15.57 8.85
C ALA A 241 11.09 15.85 8.90
N PRO A 242 11.81 15.59 10.01
CA PRO A 242 13.26 15.75 10.04
C PRO A 242 13.99 14.77 9.11
N ILE A 243 13.52 13.52 9.03
CA ILE A 243 14.14 12.47 8.21
C ILE A 243 13.96 12.74 6.71
N VAL A 244 12.75 13.12 6.30
CA VAL A 244 12.46 13.49 4.90
C VAL A 244 13.31 14.68 4.46
N ARG A 245 13.40 15.73 5.29
CA ARG A 245 14.24 16.90 5.00
C ARG A 245 15.72 16.54 4.92
N LYS A 246 16.23 15.73 5.85
CA LYS A 246 17.62 15.26 5.84
C LYS A 246 17.93 14.36 4.64
N ALA A 247 16.93 13.65 4.11
CA ALA A 247 17.03 12.89 2.87
C ALA A 247 17.05 13.77 1.61
N GLY A 248 16.90 15.09 1.73
CA GLY A 248 16.94 16.05 0.62
C GLY A 248 15.58 16.34 -0.01
N TYR A 249 14.48 16.03 0.67
CA TYR A 249 13.12 16.20 0.15
C TYR A 249 12.30 17.21 0.96
N GLU A 250 11.34 17.85 0.32
CA GLU A 250 10.37 18.69 1.01
C GLU A 250 9.38 17.83 1.81
N PHE A 251 9.12 18.24 3.05
CA PHE A 251 8.09 17.61 3.87
C PHE A 251 6.79 18.41 3.82
N ARG A 252 5.69 17.71 3.57
CA ARG A 252 4.31 18.20 3.67
C ARG A 252 3.47 17.09 4.32
N PRO A 253 2.54 17.40 5.23
CA PRO A 253 1.74 16.37 5.90
C PRO A 253 0.65 15.81 4.97
N PRO A 254 0.25 14.54 5.10
CA PRO A 254 -0.87 14.01 4.34
C PRO A 254 -2.20 14.45 4.98
N LYS A 255 -3.27 14.40 4.19
CA LYS A 255 -4.65 14.48 4.68
C LYS A 255 -5.08 13.11 5.22
N LEU A 256 -6.15 13.10 6.01
CA LEU A 256 -6.75 11.87 6.54
C LEU A 256 -8.26 11.92 6.32
N VAL A 257 -8.81 10.86 5.76
CA VAL A 257 -10.25 10.70 5.51
C VAL A 257 -10.71 9.33 6.02
N LEU A 258 -11.85 9.31 6.72
CA LEU A 258 -12.56 8.06 6.96
C LEU A 258 -13.55 7.80 5.84
N TYR A 259 -13.75 6.53 5.54
CA TYR A 259 -14.80 6.10 4.63
C TYR A 259 -15.47 4.82 5.14
N ALA A 260 -16.71 4.60 4.70
CA ALA A 260 -17.51 3.42 5.02
C ALA A 260 -17.62 2.46 3.83
N LYS A 261 -18.12 1.24 4.05
CA LYS A 261 -18.38 0.29 2.96
C LYS A 261 -19.20 0.93 1.84
N GLY A 262 -18.75 0.77 0.59
CA GLY A 262 -19.42 1.32 -0.59
C GLY A 262 -19.12 2.79 -0.87
N GLN A 263 -18.48 3.51 0.06
CA GLN A 263 -17.75 4.73 -0.25
C GLN A 263 -16.38 4.29 -0.79
N GLY A 264 -15.96 4.80 -1.95
CA GLY A 264 -14.65 4.44 -2.46
C GLY A 264 -13.52 5.17 -1.76
N ALA A 265 -12.36 4.52 -1.66
CA ALA A 265 -11.09 5.21 -1.40
C ALA A 265 -10.68 5.96 -2.67
N CYS A 266 -9.77 6.95 -2.58
CA CYS A 266 -9.14 7.64 -3.72
C CYS A 266 -10.01 7.86 -4.97
N ALA A 267 -10.62 9.05 -5.09
CA ALA A 267 -11.52 9.36 -6.21
C ALA A 267 -12.70 8.37 -6.36
N ALA A 268 -13.21 7.86 -5.23
CA ALA A 268 -14.38 6.99 -5.14
C ALA A 268 -14.24 5.60 -5.78
N GLU A 269 -13.03 5.09 -5.92
CA GLU A 269 -12.76 3.69 -6.26
C GLU A 269 -13.17 2.76 -5.09
N PRO A 270 -14.13 1.84 -5.28
CA PRO A 270 -14.54 0.92 -4.23
C PRO A 270 -13.35 0.09 -3.76
N ARG A 271 -12.94 0.26 -2.50
CA ARG A 271 -11.86 -0.50 -1.86
C ARG A 271 -12.26 -0.88 -0.45
N ASP A 272 -12.01 -2.12 -0.06
CA ASP A 272 -12.43 -2.65 1.25
C ASP A 272 -11.37 -2.53 2.36
N VAL A 273 -10.27 -1.81 2.12
CA VAL A 273 -9.13 -1.67 3.06
C VAL A 273 -8.54 -0.26 3.06
N ALA A 274 -7.80 0.09 4.12
CA ALA A 274 -7.06 1.35 4.19
C ALA A 274 -6.13 1.55 2.98
N PHE A 275 -5.90 2.81 2.63
CA PHE A 275 -5.20 3.13 1.39
C PHE A 275 -4.61 4.55 1.37
N TYR A 276 -3.41 4.71 0.79
CA TYR A 276 -2.77 6.00 0.53
C TYR A 276 -2.98 6.48 -0.92
N CYS A 277 -3.75 7.56 -1.09
CA CYS A 277 -3.94 8.23 -2.37
C CYS A 277 -2.75 9.15 -2.65
N ASP A 278 -1.98 8.86 -3.70
CA ASP A 278 -0.91 9.72 -4.19
C ASP A 278 -1.47 11.06 -4.71
N ASP A 279 -2.59 11.01 -5.43
CA ASP A 279 -3.35 12.22 -5.78
C ASP A 279 -3.99 12.83 -4.54
N GLY A 280 -3.62 14.07 -4.25
CA GLY A 280 -4.07 14.81 -3.08
C GLY A 280 -3.46 14.41 -1.74
N GLU A 281 -2.54 13.43 -1.72
CA GLU A 281 -1.78 12.96 -0.55
C GLU A 281 -2.66 12.64 0.66
N VAL A 282 -3.57 11.68 0.46
CA VAL A 282 -4.64 11.36 1.42
C VAL A 282 -4.47 9.94 1.95
N ILE A 283 -4.40 9.78 3.27
CA ILE A 283 -4.60 8.49 3.93
C ILE A 283 -6.10 8.27 4.11
N THR A 284 -6.60 7.16 3.60
CA THR A 284 -7.99 6.74 3.75
C THR A 284 -8.08 5.54 4.68
N MET A 285 -8.96 5.58 5.67
CA MET A 285 -9.13 4.51 6.67
C MET A 285 -10.59 4.04 6.72
N ARG A 286 -10.80 2.73 6.88
CA ARG A 286 -12.13 2.10 6.98
C ARG A 286 -12.76 2.32 8.36
N GLY A 287 -13.32 3.50 8.59
CA GLY A 287 -13.86 3.90 9.89
C GLY A 287 -14.92 2.94 10.45
N ASP A 288 -15.81 2.46 9.58
CA ASP A 288 -16.89 1.53 9.92
C ASP A 288 -16.35 0.18 10.42
N LEU A 289 -15.35 -0.35 9.69
CA LEU A 289 -14.69 -1.62 9.98
C LEU A 289 -13.82 -1.52 11.23
N ASP A 290 -13.04 -0.45 11.37
CA ASP A 290 -12.19 -0.20 12.53
C ASP A 290 -13.03 -0.12 13.81
N ALA A 291 -14.15 0.62 13.76
CA ALA A 291 -15.06 0.71 14.89
C ALA A 291 -15.67 -0.65 15.25
N LYS A 292 -16.04 -1.45 14.24
CA LYS A 292 -16.55 -2.82 14.43
C LYS A 292 -15.49 -3.73 15.05
N ASN A 293 -14.29 -3.75 14.48
CA ASN A 293 -13.19 -4.59 14.93
C ASN A 293 -12.77 -4.21 16.35
N PHE A 294 -12.74 -2.93 16.69
CA PHE A 294 -12.45 -2.50 18.07
C PHE A 294 -13.49 -3.01 19.07
N ARG A 295 -14.79 -2.96 18.74
CA ARG A 295 -15.84 -3.52 19.60
C ARG A 295 -15.69 -5.02 19.81
N GLN A 296 -15.18 -5.74 18.81
CA GLN A 296 -15.04 -7.20 18.84
C GLN A 296 -13.74 -7.68 19.49
N TYR A 297 -12.61 -7.03 19.18
CA TYR A 297 -11.26 -7.51 19.51
C TYR A 297 -10.45 -6.59 20.43
N GLY A 298 -10.99 -5.41 20.79
CA GLY A 298 -10.36 -4.50 21.74
C GLY A 298 -8.95 -4.07 21.34
N ASP A 299 -7.97 -4.33 22.20
CA ASP A 299 -6.57 -3.92 22.01
C ASP A 299 -5.94 -4.53 20.75
N ALA A 300 -6.35 -5.73 20.31
CA ALA A 300 -5.86 -6.32 19.07
C ALA A 300 -6.21 -5.45 17.85
N ALA A 301 -7.47 -5.03 17.75
CA ALA A 301 -7.89 -4.13 16.68
C ALA A 301 -7.23 -2.77 16.80
N ARG A 302 -7.02 -2.26 18.02
CA ARG A 302 -6.34 -0.98 18.21
C ARG A 302 -4.88 -1.00 17.74
N ILE A 303 -4.17 -2.10 17.96
CA ILE A 303 -2.79 -2.28 17.49
C ILE A 303 -2.77 -2.39 15.96
N ASP A 304 -3.72 -3.12 15.39
CA ASP A 304 -3.89 -3.23 13.93
C ASP A 304 -4.18 -1.87 13.27
N MET A 305 -5.07 -1.07 13.88
CA MET A 305 -5.34 0.32 13.45
C MET A 305 -4.07 1.20 13.48
N LEU A 306 -3.25 1.06 14.51
CA LEU A 306 -1.99 1.82 14.66
C LEU A 306 -0.95 1.38 13.62
N ASP A 307 -0.78 0.08 13.41
CA ASP A 307 0.12 -0.49 12.41
C ASP A 307 -0.31 -0.11 10.99
N THR A 308 -1.60 -0.19 10.69
CA THR A 308 -2.17 0.21 9.40
C THR A 308 -1.97 1.69 9.14
N LEU A 309 -2.26 2.58 10.09
CA LEU A 309 -1.98 4.01 9.91
C LEU A 309 -0.49 4.28 9.66
N ALA A 310 0.40 3.57 10.36
CA ALA A 310 1.84 3.71 10.18
C ALA A 310 2.31 3.17 8.81
N HIS A 311 1.70 2.09 8.31
CA HIS A 311 1.93 1.54 6.98
C HIS A 311 1.50 2.53 5.88
N GLU A 312 0.29 3.08 5.95
CA GLU A 312 -0.19 4.09 4.98
C GLU A 312 0.68 5.35 5.01
N TYR A 313 1.17 5.73 6.18
CA TYR A 313 2.15 6.81 6.29
C TYR A 313 3.50 6.42 5.66
N GLY A 314 3.87 5.14 5.65
CA GLY A 314 5.01 4.61 4.90
C GLY A 314 4.90 4.90 3.40
N HIS A 315 3.71 4.74 2.81
CA HIS A 315 3.45 5.17 1.43
C HIS A 315 3.57 6.69 1.25
N HIS A 316 3.12 7.47 2.23
CA HIS A 316 3.35 8.90 2.21
C HIS A 316 4.85 9.26 2.22
N VAL A 317 5.68 8.58 3.00
CA VAL A 317 7.14 8.76 2.96
C VAL A 317 7.71 8.36 1.60
N GLN A 318 7.21 7.29 0.98
CA GLN A 318 7.59 6.92 -0.39
C GLN A 318 7.21 8.00 -1.40
N GLN A 319 6.04 8.64 -1.25
CA GLN A 319 5.60 9.76 -2.08
C GLN A 319 6.54 10.97 -1.91
N LEU A 320 6.80 11.40 -0.68
CA LEU A 320 7.66 12.55 -0.39
C LEU A 320 9.09 12.35 -0.92
N THR A 321 9.59 11.11 -0.90
CA THR A 321 10.95 10.74 -1.33
C THR A 321 11.04 10.28 -2.79
N ASN A 322 9.95 10.45 -3.55
CA ASN A 322 9.82 10.04 -4.95
C ASN A 322 10.03 8.53 -5.21
N ILE A 323 10.05 7.68 -4.17
CA ILE A 323 10.14 6.22 -4.33
C ILE A 323 8.85 5.68 -4.93
N LEU A 324 7.69 6.20 -4.51
CA LEU A 324 6.37 5.74 -4.99
C LEU A 324 6.27 5.89 -6.50
N VAL A 325 6.45 7.11 -7.02
CA VAL A 325 6.37 7.39 -8.46
C VAL A 325 7.38 6.58 -9.27
N SER A 326 8.61 6.41 -8.77
CA SER A 326 9.63 5.61 -9.47
C SER A 326 9.32 4.12 -9.45
N SER A 327 8.75 3.57 -8.38
CA SER A 327 8.31 2.17 -8.35
C SER A 327 7.13 1.93 -9.29
N PHE A 328 6.17 2.85 -9.34
CA PHE A 328 5.03 2.77 -10.27
C PHE A 328 5.47 2.84 -11.73
N SER A 329 6.36 3.79 -12.06
CA SER A 329 7.00 3.86 -13.38
C SER A 329 7.69 2.54 -13.74
N ARG A 330 8.56 2.02 -12.86
CA ARG A 330 9.26 0.73 -13.07
C ARG A 330 8.28 -0.41 -13.30
N LYS A 331 7.22 -0.53 -12.49
CA LYS A 331 6.17 -1.55 -12.66
C LYS A 331 5.48 -1.45 -14.02
N GLY A 332 5.23 -0.23 -14.51
CA GLY A 332 4.64 0.01 -15.83
C GLY A 332 5.48 -0.49 -17.01
N TRP A 333 6.82 -0.50 -16.86
CA TRP A 333 7.74 -1.01 -17.87
C TRP A 333 7.96 -2.53 -17.82
N LEU A 334 7.48 -3.23 -16.78
CA LEU A 334 7.63 -4.68 -16.66
C LEU A 334 6.62 -5.40 -17.56
N THR A 335 7.07 -6.41 -18.28
CA THR A 335 6.27 -7.14 -19.27
C THR A 335 5.59 -8.39 -18.72
N THR A 336 6.05 -8.93 -17.59
CA THR A 336 5.52 -10.16 -17.00
C THR A 336 4.82 -9.89 -15.67
N GLU A 337 3.72 -10.60 -15.42
CA GLU A 337 2.98 -10.48 -14.16
C GLU A 337 3.84 -10.83 -12.92
N PRO A 338 4.66 -11.90 -12.93
CA PRO A 338 5.53 -12.20 -11.79
C PRO A 338 6.50 -11.06 -11.46
N ALA A 339 7.04 -10.37 -12.48
CA ALA A 339 7.93 -9.23 -12.25
C ALA A 339 7.15 -8.03 -11.67
N LYS A 340 5.94 -7.76 -12.18
CA LYS A 340 5.06 -6.71 -11.63
C LYS A 340 4.69 -6.99 -10.17
N LEU A 341 4.40 -8.24 -9.83
CA LEU A 341 4.11 -8.68 -8.47
C LEU A 341 5.34 -8.58 -7.56
N GLU A 342 6.54 -8.89 -8.05
CA GLU A 342 7.77 -8.64 -7.29
C GLU A 342 8.00 -7.14 -7.00
N GLU A 343 7.81 -6.27 -7.99
CA GLU A 343 7.92 -4.83 -7.80
C GLU A 343 6.87 -4.31 -6.80
N SER A 344 5.62 -4.79 -6.89
CA SER A 344 4.57 -4.54 -5.89
C SER A 344 5.00 -4.98 -4.49
N ARG A 345 5.48 -6.21 -4.31
CA ARG A 345 5.92 -6.70 -2.99
C ARG A 345 7.05 -5.87 -2.40
N ARG A 346 8.01 -5.41 -3.22
CA ARG A 346 9.09 -4.51 -2.77
C ARG A 346 8.52 -3.18 -2.25
N PHE A 347 7.56 -2.61 -2.98
CA PHE A 347 6.88 -1.37 -2.61
C PHE A 347 6.10 -1.50 -1.29
N GLU A 348 5.28 -2.54 -1.16
CA GLU A 348 4.43 -2.81 0.02
C GLU A 348 5.23 -3.21 1.27
N LEU A 349 6.25 -4.05 1.12
CA LEU A 349 7.12 -4.44 2.23
C LEU A 349 7.96 -3.26 2.73
N GLN A 350 8.30 -2.31 1.86
CA GLN A 350 8.96 -1.10 2.30
C GLN A 350 8.02 -0.21 3.12
N ALA A 351 6.77 -0.03 2.70
CA ALA A 351 5.79 0.72 3.49
C ALA A 351 5.59 0.10 4.88
N SER A 352 5.48 -1.23 4.94
CA SER A 352 5.42 -1.99 6.20
C SER A 352 6.67 -1.80 7.06
N CYS A 353 7.85 -1.84 6.46
CA CYS A 353 9.12 -1.56 7.13
C CYS A 353 9.18 -0.15 7.72
N LEU A 354 8.78 0.87 6.94
CA LEU A 354 8.74 2.27 7.38
C LEU A 354 7.72 2.46 8.51
N GLY A 355 6.57 1.78 8.46
CA GLY A 355 5.64 1.70 9.58
C GLY A 355 6.32 1.15 10.84
N GLY A 356 7.03 0.02 10.72
CA GLY A 356 7.84 -0.57 11.79
C GLY A 356 8.87 0.40 12.38
N VAL A 357 9.57 1.18 11.55
CA VAL A 357 10.50 2.23 12.01
C VAL A 357 9.80 3.25 12.92
N PHE A 358 8.61 3.73 12.53
CA PHE A 358 7.84 4.68 13.35
C PHE A 358 7.40 4.08 14.68
N LEU A 359 6.81 2.87 14.64
CA LEU A 359 6.34 2.18 15.83
C LEU A 359 7.48 1.92 16.81
N GLY A 360 8.63 1.45 16.30
CA GLY A 360 9.83 1.21 17.08
C GLY A 360 10.38 2.46 17.78
N ALA A 361 10.46 3.57 17.04
CA ALA A 361 10.91 4.86 17.57
C ALA A 361 9.98 5.42 18.67
N ASN A 362 8.70 5.08 18.63
CA ASN A 362 7.68 5.62 19.53
C ASN A 362 7.08 4.59 20.50
N GLN A 363 7.67 3.40 20.59
CA GLN A 363 7.08 2.24 21.28
C GLN A 363 6.70 2.52 22.74
N ALA A 364 7.51 3.29 23.47
CA ALA A 364 7.27 3.61 24.87
C ALA A 364 6.00 4.46 25.03
N GLY A 365 5.87 5.53 24.25
CA GLY A 365 4.73 6.42 24.34
C GLY A 365 3.45 5.85 23.72
N LEU A 366 3.59 5.00 22.70
CA LEU A 366 2.49 4.20 22.11
C LEU A 366 2.12 2.96 22.95
N ARG A 367 2.84 2.71 24.05
CA ARG A 367 2.64 1.55 24.94
C ARG A 367 2.72 0.22 24.20
N LEU A 368 3.55 0.13 23.17
CA LEU A 368 3.87 -1.11 22.45
C LEU A 368 4.95 -1.88 23.21
N THR A 369 4.58 -2.35 24.41
CA THR A 369 5.42 -3.12 25.34
C THR A 369 4.60 -4.25 25.97
N GLY A 370 5.26 -5.32 26.44
CA GLY A 370 4.59 -6.49 27.03
C GLY A 370 3.55 -7.08 26.08
N ASN A 371 2.36 -7.43 26.60
CA ASN A 371 1.29 -8.05 25.80
C ASN A 371 0.91 -7.28 24.53
N ARG A 372 1.04 -5.94 24.51
CA ARG A 372 0.76 -5.14 23.30
C ARG A 372 1.83 -5.33 22.22
N LEU A 373 3.08 -5.48 22.63
CA LEU A 373 4.17 -5.80 21.70
C LEU A 373 4.00 -7.22 21.17
N ASP A 374 3.72 -8.20 22.04
CA ASP A 374 3.51 -9.60 21.64
C ASP A 374 2.37 -9.72 20.61
N LEU A 375 1.30 -8.93 20.79
CA LEU A 375 0.17 -8.90 19.89
C LEU A 375 0.52 -8.26 18.53
N TRP A 376 1.28 -7.15 18.52
CA TRP A 376 1.79 -6.57 17.28
C TRP A 376 2.69 -7.54 16.53
N GLU A 377 3.63 -8.20 17.23
CA GLU A 377 4.50 -9.20 16.63
C GLU A 377 3.70 -10.36 16.05
N TYR A 378 2.71 -10.86 16.80
CA TYR A 378 1.82 -11.92 16.35
C TYR A 378 1.08 -11.50 15.08
N GLN A 379 0.42 -10.35 15.07
CA GLN A 379 -0.31 -9.84 13.91
C GLN A 379 0.60 -9.67 12.70
N THR A 380 1.80 -9.10 12.89
CA THR A 380 2.79 -8.91 11.81
C THR A 380 3.28 -10.25 11.24
N LYS A 381 3.58 -11.24 12.09
CA LYS A 381 4.02 -12.60 11.70
C LYS A 381 2.91 -13.43 11.05
N HIS A 382 1.66 -13.00 11.16
CA HIS A 382 0.47 -13.63 10.58
C HIS A 382 -0.24 -12.71 9.58
N SER A 383 0.46 -11.69 9.08
CA SER A 383 0.05 -10.88 7.93
C SER A 383 0.85 -11.34 6.72
N GLY A 384 0.23 -11.55 5.57
CA GLY A 384 0.93 -11.99 4.35
C GLY A 384 -0.04 -12.50 3.29
N ASP A 385 0.39 -12.58 2.02
CA ASP A 385 -0.55 -12.97 0.95
C ASP A 385 -1.01 -14.44 1.01
N GLU A 386 -0.46 -15.26 1.92
CA GLU A 386 -0.96 -16.62 2.16
C GLU A 386 -2.46 -16.65 2.52
N TYR A 387 -2.96 -15.55 3.08
CA TYR A 387 -4.34 -15.42 3.54
C TYR A 387 -5.27 -14.79 2.50
N ASN A 388 -4.74 -14.40 1.33
CA ASN A 388 -5.53 -13.79 0.27
C ASN A 388 -6.36 -14.87 -0.46
N PRO A 389 -7.72 -14.81 -0.43
CA PRO A 389 -8.57 -15.78 -1.13
C PRO A 389 -8.36 -15.78 -2.64
N ASP A 390 -7.97 -14.64 -3.22
CA ASP A 390 -7.72 -14.46 -4.65
C ASP A 390 -6.31 -14.92 -5.06
N LYS A 391 -5.49 -15.39 -4.09
CA LYS A 391 -4.13 -15.88 -4.28
C LYS A 391 -3.17 -14.88 -4.95
N LYS A 392 -3.53 -13.58 -4.95
CA LYS A 392 -2.68 -12.51 -5.48
C LYS A 392 -1.53 -12.25 -4.51
N ARG A 393 -0.29 -12.33 -5.00
CA ARG A 393 0.94 -12.22 -4.21
C ARG A 393 1.62 -10.87 -4.38
N ASP A 394 1.04 -9.82 -3.82
CA ASP A 394 1.42 -8.42 -4.06
C ASP A 394 1.94 -7.65 -2.82
N HIS A 395 1.84 -8.20 -1.61
CA HIS A 395 2.35 -7.61 -0.36
C HIS A 395 3.43 -8.46 0.34
N GLY A 396 3.67 -9.67 -0.17
CA GLY A 396 4.71 -10.57 0.31
C GLY A 396 4.19 -11.57 1.33
N SER A 397 4.99 -12.61 1.55
CA SER A 397 4.71 -13.64 2.54
C SER A 397 4.78 -13.14 3.97
N ARG A 398 4.16 -13.88 4.88
CA ARG A 398 4.29 -13.64 6.32
C ARG A 398 5.74 -13.61 6.82
N LYS A 399 6.61 -14.41 6.17
CA LYS A 399 8.05 -14.41 6.43
C LYS A 399 8.68 -13.08 6.00
N SER A 400 8.33 -12.59 4.81
CA SER A 400 8.80 -11.30 4.30
C SER A 400 8.30 -10.14 5.17
N GLN A 401 7.03 -10.14 5.57
CA GLN A 401 6.46 -9.12 6.46
C GLN A 401 7.25 -8.99 7.76
N TRP A 402 7.50 -10.10 8.47
CA TRP A 402 8.31 -10.06 9.69
C TRP A 402 9.78 -9.70 9.43
N LEU A 403 10.36 -10.21 8.33
CA LEU A 403 11.75 -9.93 7.95
C LEU A 403 12.04 -8.43 7.82
N TRP A 404 11.06 -7.65 7.36
CA TRP A 404 11.22 -6.21 7.18
C TRP A 404 10.71 -5.39 8.37
N SER A 405 9.56 -5.73 8.97
CA SER A 405 8.96 -4.94 10.05
C SER A 405 9.65 -5.13 11.40
N GLY A 406 10.04 -6.36 11.77
CA GLY A 406 10.65 -6.65 13.08
C GLY A 406 12.01 -5.95 13.28
N PRO A 407 12.99 -6.13 12.37
CA PRO A 407 14.26 -5.41 12.46
C PRO A 407 14.12 -3.88 12.35
N ALA A 408 13.14 -3.39 11.58
CA ALA A 408 12.84 -1.98 11.47
C ALA A 408 12.35 -1.39 12.80
N PHE A 409 11.43 -2.08 13.48
CA PHE A 409 10.97 -1.74 14.82
C PHE A 409 12.12 -1.66 15.82
N LYS A 410 13.01 -2.65 15.81
CA LYS A 410 14.16 -2.66 16.72
C LYS A 410 15.17 -1.54 16.42
N SER A 411 15.45 -1.29 15.15
CA SER A 411 16.51 -0.35 14.75
C SER A 411 16.05 1.11 14.74
N ALA A 412 14.75 1.35 14.59
CA ALA A 412 14.15 2.66 14.33
C ALA A 412 14.89 3.41 13.20
N ASN A 413 15.36 2.70 12.16
CA ASN A 413 16.18 3.29 11.11
C ASN A 413 15.64 2.92 9.70
N PRO A 414 15.25 3.90 8.86
CA PRO A 414 14.82 3.62 7.49
C PRO A 414 15.92 3.01 6.61
N ALA A 415 17.19 3.05 7.02
CA ALA A 415 18.27 2.33 6.34
C ALA A 415 18.00 0.81 6.22
N SER A 416 17.24 0.22 7.16
CA SER A 416 16.87 -1.20 7.10
C SER A 416 15.72 -1.49 6.13
N CYS A 417 15.16 -0.49 5.45
CA CYS A 417 13.95 -0.60 4.62
C CYS A 417 14.22 -0.57 3.10
N ASN A 418 15.47 -0.83 2.67
CA ASN A 418 15.79 -0.90 1.25
C ASN A 418 15.42 -2.26 0.65
N THR A 419 14.12 -2.46 0.43
CA THR A 419 13.58 -3.67 -0.20
C THR A 419 14.00 -3.79 -1.66
N PHE A 420 14.29 -2.69 -2.36
CA PHE A 420 14.63 -2.66 -3.79
C PHE A 420 16.02 -3.20 -4.13
N THR A 421 16.90 -3.35 -3.14
CA THR A 421 18.21 -4.00 -3.30
C THR A 421 18.22 -5.45 -2.81
N ALA A 422 17.12 -5.92 -2.21
CA ALA A 422 17.07 -7.26 -1.63
C ALA A 422 16.93 -8.36 -2.71
N PRO A 423 17.44 -9.58 -2.48
CA PRO A 423 17.12 -10.75 -3.30
C PRO A 423 15.61 -11.00 -3.34
N ALA A 424 15.10 -11.53 -4.46
CA ALA A 424 13.67 -11.82 -4.64
C ALA A 424 13.07 -12.69 -3.51
N ALA A 425 13.83 -13.65 -2.99
CA ALA A 425 13.42 -14.51 -1.88
C ALA A 425 13.19 -13.77 -0.54
N LYS A 426 13.69 -12.54 -0.39
CA LYS A 426 13.44 -11.69 0.80
C LYS A 426 12.24 -10.76 0.63
N VAL A 427 11.66 -10.72 -0.56
CA VAL A 427 10.47 -9.93 -0.89
C VAL A 427 9.39 -10.80 -1.50
N SER A 428 9.49 -12.12 -1.29
CA SER A 428 8.58 -13.10 -1.86
C SER A 428 7.26 -13.14 -1.12
#